data_AF-A0A392QD33-F1
#
_entry.id   AF-A0A392QD33-F1
#
_cell.length_a   1.000
_cell.length_b   1.000
_cell.length_c   1.000
_cell.angle_alpha   90.00
_cell.angle_beta   90.00
_cell.angle_gamma   90.00
#
_symmetry.space_group_name_H-M   'P 1'
#
loop_
_entity.id
_entity.type
_entity.pdbx_description
1 polymer ?
#
loop_
_entity_poly.entity_id
_entity_poly.type
_entity_poly.pdbx_seq_one_letter_code
_entity_poly.pdbx_strand_id
1 'polypeptide(L)'
;MLDGTVGNSYFERFSELSSLSENIGVRSVALETFIRKKQVTYERFDSLYWPHFNSQYTKTLDSSRVFTEIVSHIKGGMQSLEPGEGKLSRQDYLSLSENRSSTLSKQKREIIYDIYRSYENMKMDKGEFDLADIVADVHRRLRINKYEGDEMHFVYIDEVQDLTMS
;
A
#
# COMPACT_ATOMS: atom_id res chain seq x y z
N MET A 1 -6.78 -3.79 12.45
CA MET A 1 -6.14 -4.58 13.51
C MET A 1 -6.58 -6.02 13.36
N LEU A 2 -5.73 -6.97 13.73
CA LEU A 2 -5.96 -8.39 13.51
C LEU A 2 -6.95 -9.00 14.52
N ASP A 3 -7.12 -8.33 15.66
CA ASP A 3 -7.93 -8.72 16.81
C ASP A 3 -9.41 -8.30 16.73
N GLY A 4 -9.82 -7.68 15.61
CA GLY A 4 -11.21 -7.26 15.39
C GLY A 4 -11.60 -5.93 16.03
N THR A 5 -10.67 -5.24 16.72
CA THR A 5 -10.96 -3.97 17.42
C THR A 5 -11.37 -2.80 16.51
N VAL A 6 -11.28 -2.97 15.18
CA VAL A 6 -11.78 -2.00 14.18
C VAL A 6 -12.50 -2.75 13.08
N GLY A 7 -13.51 -3.53 13.46
CA GLY A 7 -14.26 -4.40 12.55
C GLY A 7 -13.40 -5.52 11.93
N ASN A 8 -13.95 -6.16 10.91
CA ASN A 8 -13.35 -7.33 10.26
C ASN A 8 -11.96 -7.05 9.71
N SER A 9 -11.04 -8.00 9.91
CA SER A 9 -9.65 -7.87 9.49
C SER A 9 -9.53 -7.84 7.96
N TYR A 10 -8.57 -7.05 7.43
CA TYR A 10 -8.22 -7.04 6.01
C TYR A 10 -8.02 -8.47 5.47
N PHE A 11 -7.44 -9.35 6.29
CA PHE A 11 -7.04 -10.69 5.88
C PHE A 11 -8.21 -11.68 5.76
N GLU A 12 -9.39 -11.35 6.31
CA GLU A 12 -10.59 -12.20 6.15
C GLU A 12 -11.06 -12.30 4.70
N ARG A 13 -10.65 -11.37 3.84
CA ARG A 13 -10.95 -11.41 2.40
C ARG A 13 -10.27 -12.56 1.68
N PHE A 14 -9.25 -13.17 2.27
CA PHE A 14 -8.51 -14.27 1.68
C PHE A 14 -9.10 -15.60 2.15
N SER A 15 -9.74 -16.33 1.24
CA SER A 15 -10.35 -17.63 1.52
C SER A 15 -9.36 -18.68 2.05
N GLU A 16 -8.05 -18.50 1.79
CA GLU A 16 -6.98 -19.34 2.33
C GLU A 16 -6.89 -19.28 3.87
N LEU A 17 -7.40 -18.21 4.49
CA LEU A 17 -7.33 -17.96 5.93
C LEU A 17 -8.66 -18.21 6.66
N SER A 18 -9.78 -18.34 5.95
CA SER A 18 -11.11 -18.55 6.55
C SER A 18 -11.33 -19.97 7.06
N SER A 19 -10.50 -20.93 6.64
CA SER A 19 -10.57 -22.35 7.05
C SER A 19 -9.62 -22.70 8.22
N LEU A 20 -8.96 -21.71 8.82
CA LEU A 20 -8.00 -21.96 9.90
C LEU A 20 -8.68 -22.44 11.18
N SER A 21 -8.01 -23.35 11.88
CA SER A 21 -8.39 -23.91 13.18
C SER A 21 -8.76 -22.81 14.20
N GLU A 22 -9.77 -23.08 15.05
CA GLU A 22 -10.14 -22.25 16.20
C GLU A 22 -8.98 -22.08 17.21
N ASN A 23 -7.90 -22.85 17.08
CA ASN A 23 -6.70 -22.69 17.90
C ASN A 23 -5.93 -21.41 17.53
N ILE A 24 -5.94 -20.45 18.46
CA ILE A 24 -5.36 -19.10 18.31
C ILE A 24 -3.87 -19.13 17.94
N GLY A 25 -3.08 -20.03 18.53
CA GLY A 25 -1.64 -20.12 18.27
C GLY A 25 -1.33 -20.61 16.85
N VAL A 26 -2.06 -21.63 16.38
CA VAL A 26 -1.92 -22.17 15.01
C VAL A 26 -2.37 -21.13 13.98
N ARG A 27 -3.46 -20.40 14.27
CA ARG A 27 -3.95 -19.32 13.41
C ARG A 27 -2.95 -18.18 13.26
N SER A 28 -2.25 -17.80 14.34
CA SER A 28 -1.21 -16.76 14.31
C SER A 28 -0.03 -17.14 13.41
N VAL A 29 0.54 -18.34 13.55
CA VAL A 29 1.67 -18.80 12.71
C VAL A 29 1.27 -18.93 11.24
N ALA A 30 0.06 -19.44 10.96
CA ALA A 30 -0.46 -19.54 9.60
C ALA A 30 -0.64 -18.15 8.96
N LEU A 31 -1.15 -17.17 9.72
CA LEU A 31 -1.31 -15.80 9.27
C LEU A 31 0.03 -15.12 8.97
N GLU A 32 1.03 -15.27 9.86
CA GLU A 32 2.38 -14.74 9.62
C GLU A 32 3.01 -15.32 8.34
N THR A 33 2.85 -16.63 8.15
CA THR A 33 3.34 -17.32 6.95
C THR A 33 2.63 -16.80 5.70
N PHE A 34 1.32 -16.60 5.77
CA PHE A 34 0.54 -16.03 4.69
C PHE A 34 0.98 -14.61 4.34
N ILE A 35 1.13 -13.74 5.35
CA ILE A 35 1.60 -12.36 5.17
C ILE A 35 2.96 -12.37 4.49
N ARG A 36 3.92 -13.15 4.99
CA ARG A 36 5.26 -13.25 4.38
C ARG A 36 5.22 -13.74 2.93
N LYS A 37 4.27 -14.62 2.60
CA LYS A 37 4.12 -15.18 1.25
C LYS A 37 3.46 -14.22 0.27
N LYS A 38 2.49 -13.41 0.71
CA LYS A 38 1.61 -12.61 -0.15
C LYS A 38 1.90 -11.11 -0.12
N GLN A 39 2.61 -10.63 0.90
CA GLN A 39 3.01 -9.23 0.96
C GLN A 39 4.09 -8.95 -0.08
N VAL A 40 3.89 -7.90 -0.87
CA VAL A 40 4.88 -7.34 -1.78
C VAL A 40 5.70 -6.30 -1.02
N THR A 41 6.95 -6.65 -0.71
CA THR A 41 7.98 -5.72 -0.26
C THR A 41 8.72 -5.13 -1.46
N TYR A 42 9.61 -4.16 -1.23
CA TYR A 42 10.46 -3.63 -2.30
C TYR A 42 11.25 -4.75 -3.00
N GLU A 43 11.84 -5.67 -2.25
CA GLU A 43 12.65 -6.77 -2.79
C GLU A 43 11.82 -7.67 -3.71
N ARG A 44 10.54 -7.91 -3.38
CA ARG A 44 9.62 -8.68 -4.21
C ARG A 44 9.12 -7.88 -5.41
N PHE A 45 8.87 -6.59 -5.25
CA PHE A 45 8.56 -5.71 -6.36
C PHE A 45 9.71 -5.73 -7.39
N ASP A 46 10.95 -5.53 -6.94
CA ASP A 46 12.14 -5.50 -7.79
C ASP A 46 12.42 -6.84 -8.47
N SER A 47 12.26 -7.96 -7.77
CA SER A 47 12.56 -9.27 -8.34
C SER A 47 11.41 -9.91 -9.15
N LEU A 48 10.14 -9.69 -8.76
CA LEU A 48 8.99 -10.44 -9.31
C LEU A 48 8.01 -9.59 -10.14
N TYR A 49 8.15 -8.27 -10.13
CA TYR A 49 7.27 -7.37 -10.87
C TYR A 49 8.06 -6.52 -11.86
N TRP A 50 9.13 -5.86 -11.40
CA TRP A 50 9.95 -4.96 -12.20
C TRP A 50 10.39 -5.53 -13.55
N PRO A 51 10.84 -6.80 -13.67
CA PRO A 51 11.28 -7.37 -14.95
C PRO A 51 10.16 -7.53 -15.99
N HIS A 52 8.89 -7.47 -15.57
CA HIS A 52 7.73 -7.62 -16.45
C HIS A 52 7.21 -6.29 -17.00
N PHE A 53 7.70 -5.16 -16.48
CA PHE A 53 7.31 -3.85 -17.01
C PHE A 53 8.05 -3.54 -18.31
N ASN A 54 7.54 -2.57 -19.07
CA ASN A 54 8.10 -2.17 -20.35
C ASN A 54 9.59 -1.80 -20.20
N SER A 55 10.46 -2.51 -20.91
CA SER A 55 11.91 -2.35 -20.83
C SER A 55 12.40 -0.94 -21.21
N GLN A 56 11.63 -0.17 -21.98
CA GLN A 56 11.95 1.24 -22.26
C GLN A 56 11.80 2.10 -21.00
N TYR A 57 10.85 1.77 -20.13
CA TYR A 57 10.63 2.48 -18.88
C TYR A 57 11.66 2.09 -17.82
N THR A 58 11.87 0.79 -17.64
CA THR A 58 12.76 0.25 -16.59
C THR A 58 14.24 0.55 -16.81
N LYS A 59 14.65 0.93 -18.03
CA LYS A 59 16.01 1.42 -18.32
C LYS A 59 16.27 2.88 -17.90
N THR A 60 15.22 3.68 -17.73
CA THR A 60 15.33 5.13 -17.47
C THR A 60 14.93 5.53 -16.05
N LEU A 61 14.34 4.59 -15.32
CA LEU A 61 13.86 4.75 -13.96
C LEU A 61 14.54 3.73 -13.05
N ASP A 62 14.75 4.15 -11.80
CA ASP A 62 15.25 3.28 -10.73
C ASP A 62 14.05 2.60 -10.04
N SER A 63 14.12 1.28 -9.86
CA SER A 63 13.01 0.49 -9.31
C SER A 63 12.62 0.92 -7.90
N SER A 64 13.61 1.23 -7.05
CA SER A 64 13.38 1.71 -5.69
C SER A 64 12.62 3.04 -5.71
N ARG A 65 13.02 3.97 -6.58
CA ARG A 65 12.33 5.25 -6.73
C ARG A 65 10.90 5.06 -7.22
N VAL A 66 10.66 4.18 -8.19
CA VAL A 66 9.30 3.89 -8.67
C VAL A 66 8.44 3.29 -7.56
N PHE A 67 8.98 2.35 -6.80
CA PHE A 67 8.25 1.72 -5.71
C PHE A 67 7.87 2.72 -4.61
N THR A 68 8.79 3.61 -4.21
CA THR A 68 8.51 4.69 -3.26
C THR A 68 7.43 5.65 -3.78
N GLU A 69 7.49 6.03 -5.05
CA GLU A 69 6.46 6.90 -5.65
C GLU A 69 5.08 6.24 -5.63
N ILE A 70 5.01 4.93 -5.90
CA ILE A 70 3.77 4.17 -5.83
C ILE A 70 3.23 4.15 -4.40
N VAL A 71 4.02 3.66 -3.44
CA VAL A 71 3.55 3.37 -2.08
C VAL A 71 3.30 4.65 -1.29
N SER A 72 4.18 5.64 -1.40
CA SER A 72 4.14 6.82 -0.52
C SER A 72 3.39 8.01 -1.13
N HIS A 73 3.50 8.22 -2.45
CA HIS A 73 2.88 9.39 -3.08
C HIS A 73 1.56 9.04 -3.75
N ILE A 74 1.52 8.03 -4.62
CA ILE A 74 0.29 7.65 -5.34
C ILE A 74 -0.72 7.04 -4.37
N LYS A 75 -0.31 6.07 -3.56
CA LYS A 75 -1.20 5.39 -2.60
C LYS A 75 -1.26 6.05 -1.23
N GLY A 76 -0.29 6.90 -0.89
CA GLY A 76 -0.16 7.51 0.44
C GLY A 76 -0.52 9.00 0.52
N GLY A 77 -0.83 9.68 -0.58
CA GLY A 77 -1.13 11.12 -0.58
C GLY A 77 -2.36 11.50 0.26
N MET A 78 -2.44 12.73 0.78
CA MET A 78 -3.51 13.14 1.71
C MET A 78 -4.92 13.10 1.12
N GLN A 79 -5.06 13.16 -0.21
CA GLN A 79 -6.35 12.97 -0.88
C GLN A 79 -6.89 11.54 -0.74
N SER A 80 -6.07 10.60 -0.25
CA SER A 80 -6.50 9.27 0.18
C SER A 80 -7.45 9.30 1.40
N LEU A 81 -7.51 10.42 2.13
CA LEU A 81 -8.39 10.60 3.27
C LEU A 81 -9.86 10.91 2.89
N GLU A 82 -10.10 11.39 1.67
CA GLU A 82 -11.43 11.73 1.17
C GLU A 82 -12.31 10.49 0.86
N PRO A 83 -13.63 10.63 0.70
CA PRO A 83 -14.52 9.54 0.30
C PRO A 83 -14.19 9.02 -1.12
N GLY A 84 -13.40 7.95 -1.23
CA GLY A 84 -12.98 7.34 -2.50
C GLY A 84 -11.96 6.20 -2.32
N GLU A 85 -11.33 5.76 -3.42
CA GLU A 85 -10.38 4.63 -3.46
C GLU A 85 -9.06 4.84 -2.68
N GLY A 86 -8.86 5.99 -2.04
CA GLY A 86 -7.68 6.21 -1.21
C GLY A 86 -6.38 6.38 -2.02
N LYS A 87 -6.46 6.73 -3.31
CA LYS A 87 -5.33 6.78 -4.26
C LYS A 87 -5.37 8.08 -5.05
N LEU A 88 -4.21 8.70 -5.29
CA LEU A 88 -4.10 9.88 -6.16
C LEU A 88 -4.51 9.52 -7.59
N SER A 89 -5.32 10.37 -8.21
CA SER A 89 -5.59 10.26 -9.63
C SER A 89 -4.33 10.53 -10.45
N ARG A 90 -4.33 10.11 -11.72
CA ARG A 90 -3.23 10.42 -12.65
C ARG A 90 -3.00 11.92 -12.72
N GLN A 91 -4.08 12.70 -12.80
CA GLN A 91 -3.99 14.14 -12.96
C GLN A 91 -3.38 14.80 -11.71
N ASP A 92 -3.79 14.37 -10.52
CA ASP A 92 -3.29 14.90 -9.25
C ASP A 92 -1.83 14.49 -9.02
N TYR A 93 -1.46 13.24 -9.34
CA TYR A 93 -0.07 12.81 -9.25
C TYR A 93 0.85 13.58 -10.20
N LEU A 94 0.38 13.94 -11.41
CA LEU A 94 1.14 14.72 -12.36
C LEU A 94 1.28 16.19 -11.95
N SER A 95 0.26 16.79 -11.33
CA SER A 95 0.32 18.19 -10.87
C SER A 95 1.32 18.40 -9.74
N LEU A 96 1.65 17.35 -8.96
CA LEU A 96 2.74 17.40 -7.97
C LEU A 96 4.11 17.74 -8.58
N SER A 97 4.33 17.51 -9.89
CA SER A 97 5.57 17.95 -10.55
C SER A 97 5.70 19.48 -10.67
N GLU A 98 4.60 20.21 -10.57
CA GLU A 98 4.55 21.67 -10.69
C GLU A 98 4.84 22.35 -9.35
N ASN A 99 4.76 21.60 -8.24
CA ASN A 99 5.22 22.05 -6.93
C ASN A 99 6.76 22.04 -6.90
N ARG A 100 7.35 23.20 -6.53
CA ARG A 100 8.78 23.51 -6.62
C ARG A 100 9.73 22.59 -5.82
N SER A 101 9.20 21.59 -5.11
CA SER A 101 9.93 20.61 -4.30
C SER A 101 10.06 19.23 -4.96
N SER A 102 9.44 18.98 -6.13
CA SER A 102 9.50 17.67 -6.80
C SER A 102 10.77 17.51 -7.64
N THR A 103 11.57 16.47 -7.35
CA THR A 103 12.75 16.07 -8.15
C THR A 103 12.40 15.30 -9.43
N LEU A 104 11.15 14.86 -9.61
CA LEU A 104 10.69 14.14 -10.80
C LEU A 104 9.98 15.05 -11.80
N SER A 105 10.37 14.92 -13.08
CA SER A 105 9.68 15.58 -14.20
C SER A 105 8.30 14.96 -14.46
N LYS A 106 7.41 15.76 -15.07
CA LYS A 106 6.07 15.30 -15.47
C LYS A 106 6.11 14.04 -16.34
N GLN A 107 7.03 13.97 -17.31
CA GLN A 107 7.23 12.80 -18.18
C GLN A 107 7.59 11.54 -17.38
N LYS A 108 8.50 11.64 -16.39
CA LYS A 108 8.84 10.49 -15.54
C LYS A 108 7.63 10.05 -14.70
N ARG A 109 6.85 11.00 -14.18
CA ARG A 109 5.62 10.70 -13.44
C ARG A 109 4.57 10.01 -14.30
N GLU A 110 4.42 10.37 -15.57
CA GLU A 110 3.50 9.67 -16.48
C GLU A 110 3.88 8.18 -16.60
N ILE A 111 5.17 7.91 -16.82
CA ILE A 111 5.69 6.54 -16.91
C ILE A 111 5.47 5.79 -15.59
N ILE A 112 5.77 6.43 -14.45
CA ILE A 112 5.56 5.83 -13.12
C ILE A 112 4.09 5.46 -12.90
N TYR A 113 3.17 6.33 -13.31
CA TYR A 113 1.73 6.05 -13.17
C TYR A 113 1.27 4.88 -14.05
N ASP A 114 1.87 4.72 -15.23
CA ASP A 114 1.56 3.59 -16.12
C ASP A 114 2.14 2.27 -15.56
N ILE A 115 3.34 2.32 -14.95
CA ILE A 115 3.89 1.21 -14.18
C ILE A 115 3.00 0.88 -12.99
N TYR A 116 2.55 1.89 -12.24
CA TYR A 116 1.63 1.72 -11.10
C TYR A 116 0.38 0.93 -11.47
N ARG A 117 -0.29 1.29 -12.58
CA ARG A 117 -1.48 0.57 -13.04
C ARG A 117 -1.17 -0.87 -13.42
N SER A 118 -0.06 -1.09 -14.10
CA SER A 118 0.39 -2.44 -14.48
C SER A 118 0.70 -3.29 -13.24
N TYR A 119 1.38 -2.70 -12.26
CA TYR A 119 1.71 -3.30 -10.97
C TYR A 119 0.45 -3.70 -10.19
N GLU A 120 -0.51 -2.79 -10.00
CA GLU A 120 -1.74 -3.09 -9.26
C GLU A 120 -2.55 -4.21 -9.94
N ASN A 121 -2.65 -4.20 -11.27
CA ASN A 121 -3.33 -5.28 -12.01
C ASN A 121 -2.65 -6.64 -11.78
N MET A 122 -1.33 -6.72 -11.98
CA MET A 122 -0.57 -7.96 -11.75
C MET A 122 -0.68 -8.44 -10.30
N LYS A 123 -0.65 -7.52 -9.34
CA LYS A 123 -0.74 -7.83 -7.92
C LYS A 123 -2.12 -8.36 -7.56
N MET A 124 -3.18 -7.76 -8.11
CA MET A 124 -4.54 -8.25 -7.97
C MET A 124 -4.70 -9.67 -8.55
N ASP A 125 -4.17 -9.93 -9.74
CA ASP A 125 -4.22 -11.26 -10.38
C ASP A 125 -3.51 -12.33 -9.53
N LYS A 126 -2.42 -11.96 -8.84
CA LYS A 126 -1.70 -12.86 -7.92
C LYS A 126 -2.35 -12.98 -6.54
N GLY A 127 -3.37 -12.18 -6.25
CA GLY A 127 -3.98 -12.08 -4.91
C GLY A 127 -2.97 -11.64 -3.84
N GLU A 128 -2.03 -10.78 -4.21
CA GLU A 128 -1.01 -10.21 -3.33
C GLU A 128 -1.42 -8.81 -2.83
N PHE A 129 -0.73 -8.28 -1.83
CA PHE A 129 -0.98 -6.95 -1.27
C PHE A 129 0.33 -6.28 -0.89
N ASP A 130 0.36 -4.94 -0.81
CA ASP A 130 1.49 -4.19 -0.24
C ASP A 130 1.07 -3.47 1.04
N LEU A 131 2.05 -2.83 1.70
CA LEU A 131 1.79 -2.16 2.97
C LEU A 131 0.77 -1.02 2.84
N ALA A 132 0.76 -0.30 1.71
CA ALA A 132 -0.19 0.79 1.49
C ALA A 132 -1.63 0.28 1.39
N ASP A 133 -1.87 -0.94 0.89
CA ASP A 133 -3.22 -1.54 0.91
C ASP A 133 -3.74 -1.75 2.34
N ILE A 134 -2.86 -2.19 3.25
CA ILE A 134 -3.21 -2.40 4.66
C ILE A 134 -3.51 -1.05 5.33
N VAL A 135 -2.65 -0.04 5.10
CA VAL A 135 -2.84 1.31 5.65
C VAL A 135 -4.16 1.90 5.18
N ALA A 136 -4.44 1.83 3.88
CA ALA A 136 -5.70 2.32 3.30
C ALA A 136 -6.93 1.61 3.89
N ASP A 137 -6.87 0.29 4.07
CA ASP A 137 -7.97 -0.46 4.68
C ASP A 137 -8.16 -0.14 6.17
N VAL A 138 -7.08 -0.01 6.94
CA VAL A 138 -7.14 0.41 8.35
C VAL A 138 -7.77 1.79 8.46
N HIS A 139 -7.33 2.75 7.63
CA HIS A 139 -7.89 4.09 7.61
C HIS A 139 -9.39 4.07 7.28
N ARG A 140 -9.79 3.33 6.23
CA ARG A 140 -11.19 3.16 5.85
C ARG A 140 -12.03 2.56 6.99
N ARG A 141 -11.53 1.52 7.65
CA ARG A 141 -12.24 0.85 8.76
C ARG A 141 -12.36 1.75 9.99
N LEU A 142 -11.33 2.53 10.34
CA LEU A 142 -11.40 3.51 11.43
C LEU A 142 -12.39 4.64 11.16
N ARG A 143 -12.61 4.99 9.88
CA ARG A 143 -13.59 6.00 9.49
C ARG A 143 -15.03 5.51 9.57
N ILE A 144 -15.27 4.23 9.25
CA ILE A 144 -16.61 3.64 9.17
C ILE A 144 -17.03 3.02 10.51
N ASN A 145 -16.11 2.36 11.19
CA ASN A 145 -16.33 1.66 12.45
C ASN A 145 -15.77 2.51 13.60
N LYS A 146 -16.32 2.32 14.79
CA LYS A 146 -15.68 2.82 16.01
C LYS A 146 -14.51 1.90 16.37
N TYR A 147 -13.46 2.48 16.93
CA TYR A 147 -12.43 1.69 17.60
C TYR A 147 -13.01 1.15 18.91
N GLU A 148 -12.92 -0.16 19.11
CA GLU A 148 -13.46 -0.88 20.28
C GLU A 148 -12.37 -1.45 21.19
N GLY A 149 -11.09 -1.14 20.91
CA GLY A 149 -9.99 -1.52 21.80
C GLY A 149 -9.77 -0.51 22.93
N ASP A 150 -8.67 -0.70 23.65
CA ASP A 150 -8.31 0.14 24.80
C ASP A 150 -8.07 1.60 24.39
N GLU A 151 -8.57 2.54 25.21
CA GLU A 151 -8.41 3.97 24.95
C GLU A 151 -6.94 4.41 24.98
N MET A 152 -6.49 4.96 23.85
CA MET A 152 -5.14 5.53 23.72
C MET A 152 -5.15 6.98 24.19
N HIS A 153 -4.59 7.23 25.37
CA HIS A 153 -4.52 8.58 25.96
C HIS A 153 -3.44 9.47 25.32
N PHE A 154 -2.34 8.86 24.88
CA PHE A 154 -1.22 9.55 24.24
C PHE A 154 -0.67 8.70 23.10
N VAL A 155 -0.35 9.34 21.97
CA VAL A 155 0.31 8.70 20.82
C VAL A 155 1.56 9.50 20.51
N TYR A 156 2.71 8.84 20.53
CA TYR A 156 3.99 9.39 20.11
C TYR A 156 4.36 8.77 18.77
N ILE A 157 4.71 9.61 17.81
CA ILE A 157 5.14 9.19 16.48
C ILE A 157 6.62 9.55 16.38
N ASP A 158 7.46 8.54 16.20
CA ASP A 158 8.87 8.73 15.87
C ASP A 158 9.03 8.82 14.35
N GLU A 159 10.13 9.40 13.88
CA GLU A 159 10.42 9.57 12.43
C GLU A 159 9.36 10.39 11.66
N VAL A 160 8.79 11.43 12.30
CA VAL A 160 7.76 12.29 11.69
C VAL A 160 8.22 12.98 10.40
N GLN A 161 9.52 13.10 10.17
CA GLN A 161 10.08 13.65 8.93
C GLN A 161 9.88 12.74 7.71
N ASP A 162 9.66 11.44 7.93
CA ASP A 162 9.43 10.47 6.85
C ASP A 162 7.94 10.32 6.52
N LEU A 163 7.06 11.02 7.25
CA LEU A 163 5.64 11.10 6.92
C LEU A 163 5.47 11.83 5.60
N THR A 164 5.00 11.11 4.58
CA THR A 164 4.65 11.69 3.29
C THR A 164 3.32 12.43 3.38
N MET A 165 3.30 13.56 4.09
CA MET A 165 2.21 14.54 4.05
C MET A 165 2.43 15.49 2.86
N SER A 166 2.14 15.00 1.64
CA SER A 166 2.10 15.84 0.43
C SER A 166 0.67 16.14 0.03
#